data_AF-A0A954WIS8-F1
#
_entry.id   AF-A0A954WIS8-F1
#
_cell.length_a   1.000
_cell.length_b   1.000
_cell.length_c   1.000
_cell.angle_alpha   90.00
_cell.angle_beta   90.00
_cell.angle_gamma   90.00
#
_symmetry.space_group_name_H-M   'P 1'
#
loop_
_entity.id
_entity.type
_entity.pdbx_description
1 polymer ?
#
loop_
_entity_poly.entity_id
_entity_poly.type
_entity_poly.pdbx_seq_one_letter_code
_entity_poly.pdbx_strand_id
1 'polypeptide(L)'
;MAEGAEYEGHWAFLPLRDDPPPAVQDSDWVQNPIDQFVMARLERAGSAPSRPADRATLIRRVYLDLVGLLPEADEVRRFVSDNDPLAYERMVDRLLASPHYGERWGRYWLDQARYADSNGYSIDGEREMWPYRDWVIQALNEDMPFDQFTVEQLAGDLLPEPSKAQLVASGFHRNTLINQEGGTDREQFRVESVMDRVNTTGAVWLGLTIGCAQCHTHKFDPISQREYYRFLAFFNSSADVSNVGPTIEVVRGEMFGAPIQQEPPPLAGEALAKRRAAWEAETRRRLEATLP
;
A
#
# COMPACT_ATOMS: atom_id res chain seq x y z
N MET A 1 25.55 27.12 31.37
CA MET A 1 25.61 25.74 30.85
C MET A 1 26.21 25.85 29.46
N ALA A 2 27.52 25.63 29.35
CA ALA A 2 28.31 25.80 28.13
C ALA A 2 28.78 24.44 27.58
N GLU A 3 27.94 23.41 27.76
CA GLU A 3 28.15 22.05 27.29
C GLU A 3 26.87 21.62 26.57
N GLY A 4 26.65 22.15 25.38
CA GLY A 4 25.67 21.60 24.44
C GLY A 4 26.42 20.70 23.48
N ALA A 5 26.00 19.43 23.36
CA ALA A 5 26.48 18.57 22.28
C ALA A 5 26.31 19.30 20.93
N GLU A 6 27.28 19.13 20.02
CA GLU A 6 27.12 19.66 18.66
C GLU A 6 25.83 19.10 18.06
N TYR A 7 24.96 20.00 17.60
CA TYR A 7 23.72 19.62 16.95
C TYR A 7 24.06 19.10 15.55
N GLU A 8 24.25 17.79 15.44
CA GLU A 8 24.31 17.11 14.15
C GLU A 8 22.88 17.05 13.56
N GLY A 9 22.74 17.47 12.30
CA GLY A 9 21.47 17.36 11.57
C GLY A 9 20.99 15.91 11.48
N HIS A 10 19.68 15.70 11.34
CA HIS A 10 19.13 14.35 11.24
C HIS A 10 19.71 13.61 10.02
N TRP A 11 20.15 12.36 10.21
CA TRP A 11 20.91 11.57 9.23
C TRP A 11 20.30 11.52 7.83
N ALA A 12 18.96 11.52 7.75
CA ALA A 12 18.21 11.47 6.50
C ALA A 12 18.37 12.72 5.61
N PHE A 13 18.84 13.85 6.17
CA PHE A 13 19.07 15.10 5.44
C PHE A 13 20.55 15.41 5.22
N LEU A 14 21.43 14.50 5.65
CA LEU A 14 22.86 14.61 5.38
C LEU A 14 23.17 13.99 4.01
N PRO A 15 24.21 14.48 3.31
CA PRO A 15 24.68 13.84 2.08
C PRO A 15 24.97 12.36 2.30
N LEU A 16 24.59 11.53 1.33
CA LEU A 16 24.94 10.10 1.34
C LEU A 16 26.46 9.96 1.36
N ARG A 17 26.94 9.07 2.23
CA ARG A 17 28.35 8.71 2.31
C ARG A 17 28.58 7.49 1.42
N ASP A 18 29.61 7.56 0.59
CA ASP A 18 30.05 6.44 -0.25
C ASP A 18 31.02 5.55 0.53
N ASP A 19 30.57 5.08 1.70
CA ASP A 19 31.38 4.20 2.55
C ASP A 19 31.36 2.78 1.91
N PRO A 20 32.53 2.16 1.65
CA PRO A 20 32.57 0.85 1.04
C PRO A 20 31.97 -0.21 1.99
N PRO A 21 31.39 -1.30 1.45
CA PRO A 21 30.95 -2.44 2.25
C PRO A 21 32.07 -2.94 3.18
N PRO A 22 31.74 -3.28 4.45
CA PRO A 22 32.75 -3.69 5.42
C PRO A 22 33.37 -5.04 5.03
N ALA A 23 34.67 -5.18 5.24
CA ALA A 23 35.32 -6.48 5.15
C ALA A 23 34.77 -7.44 6.22
N VAL A 24 34.45 -8.67 5.82
CA VAL A 24 33.92 -9.74 6.67
C VAL A 24 34.82 -10.98 6.59
N GLN A 25 34.77 -11.80 7.62
CA GLN A 25 35.53 -13.06 7.69
C GLN A 25 34.81 -14.18 6.94
N ASP A 26 33.49 -14.28 7.09
CA ASP A 26 32.67 -15.27 6.38
C ASP A 26 32.10 -14.68 5.08
N SER A 27 32.83 -14.87 3.98
CA SER A 27 32.42 -14.42 2.65
C SER A 27 31.47 -15.39 1.94
N ASP A 28 31.35 -16.64 2.40
CA ASP A 28 30.63 -17.68 1.65
C ASP A 28 29.11 -17.50 1.76
N TRP A 29 28.63 -16.92 2.87
CA TRP A 29 27.23 -16.56 3.05
C TRP A 29 26.80 -15.31 2.27
N VAL A 30 27.74 -14.41 1.97
CA VAL A 30 27.49 -13.11 1.33
C VAL A 30 27.13 -13.28 -0.15
N GLN A 31 25.92 -12.89 -0.54
CA GLN A 31 25.46 -12.92 -1.94
C GLN A 31 25.54 -11.54 -2.60
N ASN A 32 25.39 -10.48 -1.83
CA ASN A 32 25.41 -9.10 -2.31
C ASN A 32 26.06 -8.14 -1.29
N PRO A 33 26.36 -6.88 -1.65
CA PRO A 33 26.98 -5.92 -0.75
C PRO A 33 26.20 -5.61 0.55
N ILE A 34 24.88 -5.72 0.55
CA ILE A 34 24.04 -5.51 1.75
C ILE A 34 24.33 -6.61 2.79
N ASP A 35 24.54 -7.84 2.33
CA ASP A 35 24.84 -8.98 3.20
C ASP A 35 26.14 -8.78 3.97
N GLN A 36 27.11 -8.03 3.43
CA GLN A 36 28.35 -7.69 4.15
C GLN A 36 28.08 -6.81 5.37
N PHE A 37 27.16 -5.86 5.29
CA PHE A 37 26.77 -5.04 6.44
C PHE A 37 26.09 -5.89 7.52
N VAL A 38 25.23 -6.83 7.12
CA VAL A 38 24.55 -7.77 8.04
C VAL A 38 25.58 -8.71 8.68
N MET A 39 26.45 -9.33 7.89
CA MET A 39 27.49 -10.25 8.36
C MET A 39 28.47 -9.54 9.30
N ALA A 40 28.95 -8.34 8.95
CA ALA A 40 29.83 -7.56 9.82
C ALA A 40 29.17 -7.24 11.18
N ARG A 41 27.84 -7.11 11.25
CA ARG A 41 27.11 -6.91 12.50
C ARG A 41 26.97 -8.21 13.29
N LEU A 42 26.76 -9.34 12.62
CA LEU A 42 26.69 -10.69 13.21
C LEU A 42 28.03 -11.13 13.79
N GLU A 43 29.14 -10.97 13.04
CA GLU A 43 30.49 -11.27 13.49
C GLU A 43 30.86 -10.46 14.74
N ARG A 44 30.58 -9.15 14.74
CA ARG A 44 30.77 -8.28 15.91
C ARG A 44 29.92 -8.71 17.12
N ALA A 45 28.77 -9.34 16.87
CA ALA A 45 27.91 -9.89 17.92
C ALA A 45 28.29 -11.34 18.32
N GLY A 46 29.30 -11.95 17.70
CA GLY A 46 29.64 -13.36 17.89
C GLY A 46 28.51 -14.32 17.50
N SER A 47 27.65 -13.92 16.55
CA SER A 47 26.50 -14.69 16.09
C SER A 47 26.71 -15.18 14.66
N ALA A 48 26.19 -16.36 14.34
CA ALA A 48 26.19 -16.89 12.98
C ALA A 48 24.82 -16.67 12.30
N PRO A 49 24.75 -16.60 10.96
CA PRO A 49 23.48 -16.58 10.24
C PRO A 49 22.61 -17.78 10.59
N SER A 50 21.29 -17.58 10.58
CA SER A 50 20.33 -18.68 10.74
C SER A 50 20.33 -19.59 9.53
N ARG A 51 20.12 -20.90 9.74
CA ARG A 51 19.94 -21.86 8.64
C ARG A 51 18.69 -21.50 7.82
N PRO A 52 18.71 -21.74 6.50
CA PRO A 52 17.51 -21.62 5.67
C PRO A 52 16.34 -22.44 6.24
N ALA A 53 15.13 -21.91 6.09
CA ALA A 53 13.92 -22.65 6.44
C ALA A 53 13.75 -23.88 5.54
N ASP A 54 13.11 -24.93 6.05
CA ASP A 54 12.73 -26.07 5.22
C ASP A 54 11.72 -25.65 4.14
N ARG A 55 11.61 -26.43 3.06
CA ARG A 55 10.78 -26.08 1.90
C ARG A 55 9.30 -25.89 2.25
N ALA A 56 8.76 -26.67 3.18
CA ALA A 56 7.34 -26.57 3.56
C ALA A 56 7.07 -25.28 4.36
N THR A 57 7.99 -24.91 5.25
CA THR A 57 7.95 -23.62 5.95
C THR A 57 8.12 -22.45 4.98
N LEU A 58 9.05 -22.58 4.02
CA LEU A 58 9.39 -21.52 3.08
C LEU A 58 8.21 -21.15 2.17
N ILE A 59 7.57 -22.14 1.52
CA ILE A 59 6.39 -21.86 0.67
C ILE A 59 5.27 -21.20 1.46
N ARG A 60 4.99 -21.66 2.70
CA ARG A 60 3.96 -21.06 3.54
C ARG A 60 4.23 -19.58 3.81
N ARG A 61 5.47 -19.22 4.15
CA ARG A 61 5.86 -17.83 4.43
C ARG A 61 5.70 -16.95 3.19
N VAL A 62 6.24 -17.39 2.05
CA VAL A 62 6.18 -16.60 0.81
C VAL A 62 4.74 -16.36 0.36
N TYR A 63 3.85 -17.34 0.46
CA TYR A 63 2.44 -17.16 0.12
C TYR A 63 1.75 -16.13 1.05
N LEU A 64 1.97 -16.24 2.37
CA LEU A 64 1.38 -15.30 3.32
C LEU A 64 1.93 -13.89 3.15
N ASP A 65 3.21 -13.76 2.80
CA ASP A 65 3.86 -12.47 2.61
C ASP A 65 3.39 -11.80 1.31
N LEU A 66 3.45 -12.51 0.18
CA LEU A 66 3.17 -11.95 -1.14
C LEU A 66 1.68 -11.80 -1.44
N VAL A 67 0.86 -12.79 -1.10
CA VAL A 67 -0.56 -12.83 -1.47
C VAL A 67 -1.51 -12.91 -0.27
N GLY A 68 -1.00 -13.03 0.96
CA GLY A 68 -1.82 -13.05 2.17
C GLY A 68 -2.67 -14.31 2.38
N LEU A 69 -2.49 -15.32 1.52
CA LEU A 69 -3.23 -16.58 1.51
C LEU A 69 -2.31 -17.75 1.86
N LEU A 70 -2.90 -18.90 2.21
CA LEU A 70 -2.13 -20.14 2.33
C LEU A 70 -2.01 -20.82 0.96
N PRO A 71 -0.90 -21.53 0.69
CA PRO A 71 -0.77 -22.33 -0.53
C PRO A 71 -1.74 -23.51 -0.53
N GLU A 72 -2.19 -23.91 -1.71
CA GLU A 72 -2.97 -25.15 -1.87
C GLU A 72 -2.08 -26.38 -1.64
N ALA A 73 -2.68 -27.50 -1.23
CA ALA A 73 -1.94 -28.71 -0.89
C ALA A 73 -1.08 -29.26 -2.07
N ASP A 74 -1.59 -29.14 -3.30
CA ASP A 74 -0.85 -29.51 -4.51
C ASP A 74 0.34 -28.59 -4.80
N GLU A 75 0.22 -27.31 -4.48
CA GLU A 75 1.32 -26.35 -4.65
C GLU A 75 2.45 -26.63 -3.66
N VAL A 76 2.09 -26.99 -2.42
CA VAL A 76 3.05 -27.45 -1.41
C VAL A 76 3.75 -28.72 -1.88
N ARG A 77 3.01 -29.74 -2.30
CA ARG A 77 3.60 -31.00 -2.80
C ARG A 77 4.55 -30.74 -3.97
N ARG A 78 4.10 -29.98 -4.96
CA ARG A 78 4.90 -29.61 -6.13
C ARG A 78 6.19 -28.94 -5.70
N PHE A 79 6.11 -27.86 -4.93
CA PHE A 79 7.30 -27.12 -4.51
C PHE A 79 8.23 -27.96 -3.64
N VAL A 80 7.74 -28.70 -2.64
CA VAL A 80 8.60 -29.50 -1.76
C VAL A 80 9.37 -30.58 -2.53
N SER A 81 8.76 -31.18 -3.56
CA SER A 81 9.40 -32.20 -4.40
C SER A 81 10.24 -31.68 -5.57
N ASP A 82 10.18 -30.37 -5.84
CA ASP A 82 10.85 -29.76 -6.99
C ASP A 82 12.35 -29.53 -6.71
N ASN A 83 13.20 -30.25 -7.43
CA ASN A 83 14.66 -30.17 -7.32
C ASN A 83 15.29 -29.18 -8.32
N ASP A 84 14.50 -28.49 -9.16
CA ASP A 84 15.03 -27.42 -10.00
C ASP A 84 15.64 -26.33 -9.10
N PRO A 85 16.91 -25.92 -9.32
CA PRO A 85 17.51 -24.81 -8.56
C PRO A 85 16.71 -23.51 -8.64
N LEU A 86 15.85 -23.33 -9.65
CA LEU A 86 14.98 -22.15 -9.84
C LEU A 86 13.55 -22.35 -9.29
N ALA A 87 13.28 -23.43 -8.57
CA ALA A 87 11.92 -23.73 -8.08
C ALA A 87 11.35 -22.62 -7.20
N TYR A 88 12.21 -21.95 -6.42
CA TYR A 88 11.82 -20.86 -5.52
C TYR A 88 11.47 -19.59 -6.30
N GLU A 89 12.35 -19.17 -7.20
CA GLU A 89 12.20 -18.00 -8.06
C GLU A 89 10.93 -18.12 -8.90
N ARG A 90 10.73 -19.27 -9.57
CA ARG A 90 9.50 -19.53 -10.33
C ARG A 90 8.23 -19.51 -9.48
N MET A 91 8.32 -19.86 -8.20
CA MET A 91 7.19 -19.76 -7.27
C MET A 91 6.90 -18.29 -6.94
N VAL A 92 7.94 -17.51 -6.64
CA VAL A 92 7.83 -16.08 -6.38
C VAL A 92 7.24 -15.37 -7.61
N ASP A 93 7.74 -15.62 -8.81
CA ASP A 93 7.25 -15.03 -10.06
C ASP A 93 5.75 -15.29 -10.28
N ARG A 94 5.29 -16.53 -10.03
CA ARG A 94 3.87 -16.87 -10.13
C ARG A 94 3.01 -16.13 -9.10
N LEU A 95 3.54 -15.90 -7.90
CA LEU A 95 2.82 -15.19 -6.85
C LEU A 95 2.76 -13.69 -7.12
N LEU A 96 3.85 -13.10 -7.61
CA LEU A 96 3.87 -11.70 -8.04
C LEU A 96 2.92 -11.45 -9.22
N ALA A 97 2.80 -12.42 -10.14
CA ALA A 97 1.84 -12.35 -11.26
C ALA A 97 0.39 -12.71 -10.87
N SER A 98 0.13 -13.06 -9.61
CA SER A 98 -1.23 -13.40 -9.15
C SER A 98 -2.05 -12.14 -8.89
N PRO A 99 -3.34 -12.09 -9.26
CA PRO A 99 -4.20 -10.94 -8.93
C PRO A 99 -4.32 -10.69 -7.43
N HIS A 100 -4.10 -11.72 -6.60
CA HIS A 100 -4.09 -11.61 -5.14
C HIS A 100 -2.91 -10.80 -4.59
N TYR A 101 -1.85 -10.58 -5.39
CA TYR A 101 -0.73 -9.73 -5.01
C TYR A 101 -1.20 -8.29 -4.81
N GLY A 102 -1.87 -7.71 -5.80
CA GLY A 102 -2.44 -6.37 -5.72
C GLY A 102 -3.52 -6.23 -4.64
N GLU A 103 -4.32 -7.28 -4.40
CA GLU A 103 -5.28 -7.29 -3.28
C GLU A 103 -4.57 -7.22 -1.92
N ARG A 104 -3.50 -7.99 -1.75
CA ARG A 104 -2.70 -8.04 -0.52
C ARG A 104 -1.99 -6.70 -0.26
N TRP A 105 -1.26 -6.21 -1.25
CA TRP A 105 -0.42 -5.02 -1.11
C TRP A 105 -1.25 -3.72 -1.19
N GLY A 106 -2.33 -3.73 -1.97
CA GLY A 106 -3.27 -2.62 -2.07
C GLY A 106 -3.84 -2.23 -0.70
N ARG A 107 -4.10 -3.19 0.19
CA ARG A 107 -4.57 -2.90 1.56
C ARG A 107 -3.64 -1.93 2.31
N TYR A 108 -2.33 -2.13 2.23
CA TYR A 108 -1.37 -1.25 2.91
C TYR A 108 -1.36 0.16 2.31
N TRP A 109 -1.49 0.26 0.98
CA TRP A 109 -1.61 1.54 0.33
C TRP A 109 -2.92 2.26 0.67
N LEU A 110 -4.03 1.52 0.73
CA LEU A 110 -5.34 2.06 1.06
C LEU A 110 -5.40 2.62 2.48
N ASP A 111 -4.70 1.99 3.43
CA ASP A 111 -4.52 2.53 4.78
C ASP A 111 -3.82 3.91 4.73
N GLN A 112 -2.76 4.05 3.92
CA GLN A 112 -2.06 5.32 3.71
C GLN A 112 -2.91 6.36 2.96
N ALA A 113 -3.78 5.91 2.06
CA ALA A 113 -4.68 6.75 1.30
C ALA A 113 -5.92 7.22 2.07
N ARG A 114 -6.07 6.81 3.34
CA ARG A 114 -7.26 7.07 4.18
C ARG A 114 -8.54 6.50 3.55
N TYR A 115 -8.42 5.41 2.81
CA TYR A 115 -9.58 4.76 2.23
C TYR A 115 -10.49 4.22 3.33
N ALA A 116 -11.79 4.49 3.20
CA ALA A 116 -12.83 3.95 4.07
C ALA A 116 -14.13 3.84 3.28
N ASP A 117 -14.96 2.86 3.66
CA ASP A 117 -16.32 2.69 3.13
C ASP A 117 -17.34 3.59 3.88
N SER A 118 -16.86 4.50 4.71
CA SER A 118 -17.67 5.48 5.44
C SER A 118 -17.07 6.90 5.39
N ASN A 119 -17.89 7.88 5.77
CA ASN A 119 -17.58 9.30 5.72
C ASN A 119 -16.68 9.77 6.87
N GLY A 120 -16.67 9.04 7.98
CA GLY A 120 -16.15 9.48 9.27
C GLY A 120 -16.99 10.57 9.92
N TYR A 121 -16.41 11.24 10.93
CA TYR A 121 -17.10 12.17 11.85
C TYR A 121 -18.31 11.52 12.57
N SER A 122 -19.16 12.32 13.24
CA SER A 122 -20.18 11.76 14.13
C SER A 122 -21.31 11.01 13.43
N ILE A 123 -21.70 11.41 12.22
CA ILE A 123 -22.77 10.74 11.45
C ILE A 123 -22.24 9.46 10.79
N ASP A 124 -20.97 9.44 10.40
CA ASP A 124 -20.26 8.30 9.80
C ASP A 124 -21.08 7.51 8.77
N GLY A 125 -21.71 8.23 7.84
CA GLY A 125 -22.54 7.62 6.80
C GLY A 125 -21.74 6.81 5.78
N GLU A 126 -22.42 6.00 4.99
CA GLU A 126 -21.82 5.19 3.91
C GLU A 126 -21.12 6.07 2.85
N ARG A 127 -20.05 5.55 2.28
CA ARG A 127 -19.27 6.17 1.20
C ARG A 127 -19.02 5.17 0.07
N GLU A 128 -19.32 5.58 -1.15
CA GLU A 128 -18.96 4.83 -2.36
C GLU A 128 -17.61 5.30 -2.91
N MET A 129 -16.54 4.57 -2.58
CA MET A 129 -15.17 4.88 -3.06
C MET A 129 -14.46 3.65 -3.65
N TRP A 130 -15.19 2.55 -3.82
CA TRP A 130 -14.66 1.30 -4.37
C TRP A 130 -13.88 1.44 -5.69
N PRO A 131 -14.18 2.40 -6.61
CA PRO A 131 -13.37 2.56 -7.81
C PRO A 131 -11.91 2.89 -7.50
N TYR A 132 -11.64 3.71 -6.49
CA TYR A 132 -10.28 4.05 -6.09
C TYR A 132 -9.54 2.81 -5.53
N ARG A 133 -10.23 2.00 -4.71
CA ARG A 133 -9.69 0.72 -4.22
C ARG A 133 -9.29 -0.20 -5.37
N ASP A 134 -10.20 -0.40 -6.31
CA ASP A 134 -9.98 -1.28 -7.45
C ASP A 134 -8.86 -0.72 -8.36
N TRP A 135 -8.78 0.61 -8.53
CA TRP A 135 -7.68 1.26 -9.24
C TRP A 135 -6.31 0.97 -8.60
N VAL A 136 -6.19 1.09 -7.27
CA VAL A 136 -4.93 0.78 -6.54
C VAL A 136 -4.53 -0.69 -6.73
N ILE A 137 -5.49 -1.61 -6.56
CA ILE A 137 -5.25 -3.05 -6.73
C ILE A 137 -4.76 -3.35 -8.15
N GLN A 138 -5.40 -2.75 -9.15
CA GLN A 138 -5.04 -2.97 -10.54
C GLN A 138 -3.68 -2.37 -10.89
N ALA A 139 -3.39 -1.14 -10.46
CA ALA A 139 -2.10 -0.50 -10.69
C ALA A 139 -0.93 -1.33 -10.13
N LEU A 140 -1.11 -1.96 -8.96
CA LEU A 140 -0.11 -2.87 -8.39
C LEU A 140 0.03 -4.17 -9.22
N ASN A 141 -1.08 -4.75 -9.68
CA ASN A 141 -1.05 -5.98 -10.48
C ASN A 141 -0.50 -5.76 -11.90
N GLU A 142 -0.63 -4.56 -12.44
CA GLU A 142 -0.05 -4.17 -13.74
C GLU A 142 1.41 -3.72 -13.64
N ASP A 143 2.01 -3.79 -12.45
CA ASP A 143 3.38 -3.32 -12.16
C ASP A 143 3.59 -1.87 -12.63
N MET A 144 2.62 -1.01 -12.32
CA MET A 144 2.65 0.40 -12.73
C MET A 144 3.91 1.08 -12.15
N PRO A 145 4.71 1.76 -12.99
CA PRO A 145 5.86 2.52 -12.52
C PRO A 145 5.49 3.52 -11.43
N PHE A 146 6.31 3.60 -10.38
CA PHE A 146 5.99 4.40 -9.19
C PHE A 146 5.84 5.90 -9.49
N ASP A 147 6.56 6.41 -10.49
CA ASP A 147 6.42 7.79 -10.97
C ASP A 147 5.04 8.03 -11.59
N GLN A 148 4.55 7.12 -12.43
CA GLN A 148 3.20 7.18 -12.98
C GLN A 148 2.15 7.03 -11.88
N PHE A 149 2.29 6.04 -11.00
CA PHE A 149 1.40 5.81 -9.85
C PHE A 149 1.29 7.04 -8.94
N THR A 150 2.37 7.79 -8.82
CA THR A 150 2.42 9.07 -8.10
C THR A 150 1.70 10.18 -8.85
N VAL A 151 2.01 10.38 -10.13
CA VAL A 151 1.41 11.44 -10.95
C VAL A 151 -0.10 11.27 -11.04
N GLU A 152 -0.60 10.07 -11.30
CA GLU A 152 -2.03 9.82 -11.46
C GLU A 152 -2.81 10.08 -10.16
N GLN A 153 -2.24 9.77 -8.99
CA GLN A 153 -2.92 10.02 -7.72
C GLN A 153 -2.86 11.46 -7.24
N LEU A 154 -1.76 12.17 -7.49
CA LEU A 154 -1.59 13.55 -7.03
C LEU A 154 -2.18 14.58 -8.01
N ALA A 155 -2.21 14.25 -9.30
CA ALA A 155 -2.56 15.20 -10.36
C ALA A 155 -3.20 14.54 -11.60
N GLY A 156 -3.79 13.34 -11.47
CA GLY A 156 -4.40 12.63 -12.60
C GLY A 156 -5.52 13.42 -13.28
N ASP A 157 -6.25 14.24 -12.55
CA ASP A 157 -7.29 15.15 -13.06
C ASP A 157 -6.74 16.39 -13.77
N LEU A 158 -5.45 16.69 -13.60
CA LEU A 158 -4.76 17.82 -14.23
C LEU A 158 -3.99 17.44 -15.51
N LEU A 159 -4.04 16.16 -15.90
CA LEU A 159 -3.48 15.72 -17.17
C LEU A 159 -4.27 16.35 -18.35
N PRO A 160 -3.65 16.61 -19.51
CA PRO A 160 -4.30 17.32 -20.62
C PRO A 160 -5.59 16.68 -21.12
N GLU A 161 -5.66 15.34 -21.12
CA GLU A 161 -6.81 14.53 -21.52
C GLU A 161 -6.91 13.33 -20.58
N PRO A 162 -7.40 13.51 -19.34
CA PRO A 162 -7.33 12.47 -18.33
C PRO A 162 -8.29 11.34 -18.66
N SER A 163 -7.79 10.10 -18.65
CA SER A 163 -8.65 8.93 -18.74
C SER A 163 -9.54 8.82 -17.51
N LYS A 164 -10.64 8.03 -17.60
CA LYS A 164 -11.49 7.77 -16.43
C LYS A 164 -10.70 7.15 -15.27
N ALA A 165 -9.74 6.25 -15.56
CA ALA A 165 -8.88 5.67 -14.54
C ALA A 165 -8.02 6.73 -13.83
N GLN A 166 -7.48 7.70 -14.57
CA GLN A 166 -6.70 8.80 -14.00
C GLN A 166 -7.55 9.77 -13.17
N LEU A 167 -8.81 9.99 -13.56
CA LEU A 167 -9.78 10.73 -12.74
C LEU A 167 -10.14 9.98 -11.45
N VAL A 168 -10.22 8.66 -11.49
CA VAL A 168 -10.42 7.84 -10.29
C VAL A 168 -9.19 7.88 -9.39
N ALA A 169 -7.98 7.82 -9.96
CA ALA A 169 -6.72 7.85 -9.24
C ALA A 169 -6.57 9.10 -8.35
N SER A 170 -6.95 10.28 -8.87
CA SER A 170 -6.94 11.53 -8.12
C SER A 170 -7.90 11.54 -6.92
N GLY A 171 -8.75 10.50 -6.80
CA GLY A 171 -9.52 10.16 -5.62
C GLY A 171 -8.71 10.03 -4.33
N PHE A 172 -7.39 9.84 -4.40
CA PHE A 172 -6.49 9.93 -3.25
C PHE A 172 -6.72 11.21 -2.41
N HIS A 173 -6.95 12.33 -3.09
CA HIS A 173 -7.24 13.62 -2.46
C HIS A 173 -8.70 13.82 -2.04
N ARG A 174 -9.60 12.93 -2.46
CA ARG A 174 -11.03 12.93 -2.11
C ARG A 174 -11.36 11.98 -0.95
N ASN A 175 -10.40 11.15 -0.54
CA ASN A 175 -10.52 10.29 0.63
C ASN A 175 -10.55 11.06 1.97
N THR A 176 -10.34 12.39 1.98
CA THR A 176 -10.54 13.22 3.18
C THR A 176 -11.93 12.98 3.76
N LEU A 177 -12.09 13.09 5.07
CA LEU A 177 -13.37 12.86 5.73
C LEU A 177 -14.50 13.75 5.17
N ILE A 178 -15.76 13.34 5.38
CA ILE A 178 -16.97 14.11 5.04
C ILE A 178 -17.70 14.47 6.32
N ASN A 179 -17.87 15.76 6.60
CA ASN A 179 -18.65 16.23 7.74
C ASN A 179 -20.08 16.59 7.29
N GLN A 180 -21.06 15.87 7.85
CA GLN A 180 -22.49 16.06 7.58
C GLN A 180 -23.24 16.66 8.78
N GLU A 181 -22.53 17.08 9.83
CA GLU A 181 -23.12 17.61 11.06
C GLU A 181 -23.84 18.93 10.80
N GLY A 182 -24.99 19.10 11.45
CA GLY A 182 -25.71 20.36 11.45
C GLY A 182 -24.94 21.44 12.22
N GLY A 183 -24.67 22.58 11.59
CA GLY A 183 -24.00 23.73 12.21
C GLY A 183 -22.50 23.83 11.95
N THR A 184 -21.92 22.91 11.16
CA THR A 184 -20.53 22.99 10.72
C THR A 184 -20.26 24.25 9.91
N ASP A 185 -19.17 24.97 10.24
CA ASP A 185 -18.66 26.05 9.41
C ASP A 185 -18.01 25.46 8.14
N ARG A 186 -18.60 25.79 6.98
CA ARG A 186 -18.18 25.24 5.68
C ARG A 186 -16.75 25.63 5.34
N GLU A 187 -16.34 26.85 5.65
CA GLU A 187 -15.00 27.33 5.32
C GLU A 187 -13.96 26.69 6.24
N GLN A 188 -14.27 26.56 7.53
CA GLN A 188 -13.42 25.81 8.45
C GLN A 188 -13.19 24.39 7.93
N PHE A 189 -14.26 23.67 7.59
CA PHE A 189 -14.16 22.28 7.15
C PHE A 189 -13.42 22.12 5.81
N ARG A 190 -13.59 23.06 4.88
CA ARG A 190 -12.82 23.13 3.64
C ARG A 190 -11.33 23.27 3.93
N VAL A 191 -10.94 24.18 4.85
CA VAL A 191 -9.55 24.39 5.24
C VAL A 191 -8.96 23.15 5.92
N GLU A 192 -9.70 22.51 6.82
CA GLU A 192 -9.30 21.25 7.46
C GLU A 192 -9.04 20.14 6.42
N SER A 193 -9.90 20.02 5.41
CA SER A 193 -9.73 19.06 4.31
C SER A 193 -8.47 19.35 3.49
N VAL A 194 -8.15 20.63 3.22
CA VAL A 194 -6.91 21.01 2.54
C VAL A 194 -5.69 20.68 3.40
N MET A 195 -5.74 20.95 4.71
CA MET A 195 -4.66 20.58 5.64
C MET A 195 -4.46 19.07 5.71
N ASP A 196 -5.54 18.29 5.72
CA ASP A 196 -5.49 16.83 5.67
C ASP A 196 -4.80 16.32 4.38
N ARG A 197 -5.11 16.91 3.21
CA ARG A 197 -4.41 16.61 1.95
C ARG A 197 -2.90 16.87 2.04
N VAL A 198 -2.51 18.02 2.59
CA VAL A 198 -1.11 18.38 2.81
C VAL A 198 -0.43 17.36 3.69
N ASN A 199 -0.98 17.13 4.89
CA ASN A 199 -0.41 16.26 5.91
C ASN A 199 -0.22 14.83 5.39
N THR A 200 -1.23 14.31 4.70
CA THR A 200 -1.15 12.94 4.17
C THR A 200 -0.19 12.86 2.98
N THR A 201 -0.14 13.84 2.10
CA THR A 201 0.87 13.84 1.02
C THR A 201 2.28 13.85 1.59
N GLY A 202 2.53 14.66 2.62
CA GLY A 202 3.82 14.70 3.31
C GLY A 202 4.18 13.37 3.99
N ALA A 203 3.22 12.77 4.68
CA ALA A 203 3.45 11.49 5.36
C ALA A 203 3.69 10.35 4.37
N VAL A 204 2.86 10.25 3.32
CA VAL A 204 2.84 9.10 2.41
C VAL A 204 3.95 9.16 1.36
N TRP A 205 4.22 10.32 0.74
CA TRP A 205 5.25 10.43 -0.31
C TRP A 205 6.61 10.87 0.21
N LEU A 206 6.64 11.75 1.22
CA LEU A 206 7.91 12.27 1.73
C LEU A 206 8.42 11.47 2.94
N GLY A 207 7.55 10.69 3.59
CA GLY A 207 7.90 10.03 4.85
C GLY A 207 8.12 11.03 5.99
N LEU A 208 7.56 12.24 5.89
CA LEU A 208 7.79 13.35 6.82
C LEU A 208 6.53 13.73 7.57
N THR A 209 6.67 14.07 8.85
CA THR A 209 5.56 14.51 9.71
C THR A 209 5.27 16.01 9.53
N ILE A 210 5.08 16.44 8.28
CA ILE A 210 4.97 17.86 7.93
C ILE A 210 3.80 18.55 8.64
N GLY A 211 2.80 17.81 9.11
CA GLY A 211 1.67 18.35 9.86
C GLY A 211 2.04 19.06 11.17
N CYS A 212 3.19 18.78 11.78
CA CYS A 212 3.63 19.59 12.93
C CYS A 212 3.91 21.05 12.51
N ALA A 213 4.31 21.25 11.24
CA ALA A 213 4.61 22.56 10.68
C ALA A 213 3.37 23.46 10.52
N GLN A 214 2.16 22.91 10.68
CA GLN A 214 0.89 23.63 10.59
C GLN A 214 0.81 24.77 11.63
N CYS A 215 1.21 24.49 12.86
CA CYS A 215 1.06 25.42 14.00
C CYS A 215 2.36 26.14 14.38
N HIS A 216 3.52 25.53 14.13
CA HIS A 216 4.83 26.08 14.45
C HIS A 216 5.88 25.50 13.50
N THR A 217 7.07 26.10 13.35
CA THR A 217 8.17 25.44 12.60
C THR A 217 8.44 24.05 13.15
N HIS A 218 8.59 23.06 12.26
CA HIS A 218 8.74 21.66 12.66
C HIS A 218 9.91 21.47 13.62
N LYS A 219 9.73 20.62 14.64
CA LYS A 219 10.67 20.51 15.77
C LYS A 219 12.00 19.86 15.39
N PHE A 220 11.96 18.88 14.47
CA PHE A 220 13.11 18.03 14.13
C PHE A 220 13.45 18.10 12.63
N ASP A 221 12.45 17.93 11.77
CA ASP A 221 12.60 18.08 10.32
C ASP A 221 12.82 19.56 9.92
N PRO A 222 13.60 19.82 8.86
CA PRO A 222 13.94 21.15 8.38
C PRO A 222 12.79 21.78 7.57
N ILE A 223 11.60 21.87 8.16
CA ILE A 223 10.40 22.43 7.53
C ILE A 223 9.88 23.58 8.38
N SER A 224 9.96 24.80 7.85
CA SER A 224 9.38 25.97 8.48
C SER A 224 7.85 25.99 8.34
N GLN A 225 7.18 26.67 9.27
CA GLN A 225 5.74 26.93 9.14
C GLN A 225 5.41 27.67 7.83
N ARG A 226 6.29 28.58 7.39
CA ARG A 226 6.11 29.29 6.12
C ARG A 226 6.11 28.33 4.93
N GLU A 227 6.99 27.33 4.92
CA GLU A 227 7.03 26.32 3.87
C GLU A 227 5.80 25.42 3.88
N TYR A 228 5.28 25.06 5.07
CA TYR A 228 4.01 24.36 5.18
C TYR A 228 2.88 25.09 4.46
N TYR A 229 2.69 26.40 4.73
CA TYR A 229 1.63 27.17 4.08
C TYR A 229 1.89 27.44 2.58
N ARG A 230 3.16 27.43 2.14
CA ARG A 230 3.49 27.45 0.71
C ARG A 230 3.11 26.14 0.04
N PHE A 231 3.35 25.00 0.70
CA PHE A 231 2.97 23.69 0.19
C PHE A 231 1.44 23.53 0.17
N LEU A 232 0.76 24.01 1.21
CA LEU A 232 -0.69 24.09 1.29
C LEU A 232 -1.32 24.83 0.11
N ALA A 233 -0.67 25.87 -0.41
CA ALA A 233 -1.17 26.64 -1.54
C ALA A 233 -1.41 25.79 -2.79
N PHE A 234 -0.65 24.70 -3.01
CA PHE A 234 -0.88 23.80 -4.15
C PHE A 234 -2.20 23.01 -4.04
N PHE A 235 -2.63 22.69 -2.82
CA PHE A 235 -3.86 21.92 -2.56
C PHE A 235 -5.08 22.81 -2.32
N ASN A 236 -4.87 24.11 -2.07
CA ASN A 236 -5.91 25.09 -1.82
C ASN A 236 -6.51 25.68 -3.11
N SER A 237 -6.71 24.85 -4.12
CA SER A 237 -7.27 25.19 -5.43
C SER A 237 -8.58 24.45 -5.73
N SER A 238 -9.00 23.53 -4.84
CA SER A 238 -10.20 22.72 -5.01
C SER A 238 -11.49 23.48 -4.65
N ALA A 239 -12.58 23.15 -5.36
CA ALA A 239 -13.91 23.74 -5.19
C ALA A 239 -14.74 23.10 -4.05
N ASP A 240 -14.13 22.23 -3.24
CA ASP A 240 -14.82 21.34 -2.30
C ASP A 240 -15.33 22.09 -1.05
N VAL A 241 -16.42 22.84 -1.16
CA VAL A 241 -16.94 23.67 -0.04
C VAL A 241 -17.60 22.84 1.08
N SER A 242 -17.99 21.60 0.77
CA SER A 242 -18.63 20.68 1.73
C SER A 242 -18.53 19.21 1.29
N ASN A 243 -17.46 18.87 0.58
CA ASN A 243 -17.17 17.53 0.06
C ASN A 243 -18.24 16.93 -0.91
N VAL A 244 -19.19 17.75 -1.37
CA VAL A 244 -20.12 17.43 -2.46
C VAL A 244 -19.59 18.09 -3.73
N GLY A 245 -19.18 17.27 -4.70
CA GLY A 245 -18.61 17.71 -5.97
C GLY A 245 -19.18 16.90 -7.14
N PRO A 246 -18.77 17.23 -8.39
CA PRO A 246 -19.11 16.42 -9.56
C PRO A 246 -18.69 14.96 -9.35
N THR A 247 -19.57 14.04 -9.71
CA THR A 247 -19.29 12.60 -9.67
C THR A 247 -19.02 12.07 -11.07
N ILE A 248 -18.28 10.96 -11.12
CA ILE A 248 -18.06 10.18 -12.32
C ILE A 248 -18.71 8.82 -12.13
N GLU A 249 -19.46 8.36 -13.13
CA GLU A 249 -20.00 7.00 -13.14
C GLU A 249 -18.87 6.03 -13.53
N VAL A 250 -18.65 5.01 -12.70
CA VAL A 250 -17.65 3.97 -12.94
C VAL A 250 -18.34 2.61 -12.90
N VAL A 251 -18.11 1.82 -13.94
CA VAL A 251 -18.56 0.41 -13.99
C VAL A 251 -17.38 -0.49 -13.61
N ARG A 252 -17.64 -1.56 -12.84
CA ARG A 252 -16.57 -2.48 -12.44
C ARG A 252 -15.89 -3.11 -13.67
N GLY A 253 -14.56 -3.11 -13.67
CA GLY A 253 -13.75 -3.59 -14.79
C GLY A 253 -13.64 -2.60 -15.96
N GLU A 254 -14.25 -1.41 -15.89
CA GLU A 254 -14.09 -0.37 -16.92
C GLU A 254 -12.69 0.27 -16.90
N MET A 255 -12.08 0.31 -15.73
CA MET A 255 -10.76 0.91 -15.54
C MET A 255 -9.70 0.03 -16.23
N PHE A 256 -8.74 0.68 -16.90
CA PHE A 256 -7.63 0.04 -17.62
C PHE A 256 -8.02 -0.91 -18.77
N GLY A 257 -9.22 -0.78 -19.33
CA GLY A 257 -9.61 -1.52 -20.53
C GLY A 257 -9.85 -3.01 -20.32
N ALA A 258 -10.02 -3.45 -19.07
CA ALA A 258 -10.48 -4.80 -18.78
C ALA A 258 -11.92 -5.00 -19.31
N PRO A 259 -12.36 -6.25 -19.59
CA PRO A 259 -13.74 -6.50 -19.94
C PRO A 259 -14.62 -6.09 -18.76
N ILE A 260 -15.69 -5.33 -19.05
CA ILE A 260 -16.71 -5.00 -18.04
C ILE A 260 -17.24 -6.33 -17.48
N GLN A 261 -16.89 -6.61 -16.23
CA GLN A 261 -17.41 -7.78 -15.53
C GLN A 261 -18.77 -7.40 -14.95
N GLN A 262 -19.84 -7.96 -15.52
CA GLN A 262 -21.13 -7.94 -14.83
C GLN A 262 -20.98 -8.78 -13.57
N GLU A 263 -21.08 -8.15 -12.40
CA GLU A 263 -21.22 -8.91 -11.17
C GLU A 263 -22.50 -9.74 -11.26
N PRO A 264 -22.43 -11.07 -11.07
CA PRO A 264 -23.63 -11.81 -10.81
C PRO A 264 -24.26 -11.24 -9.53
N PRO A 265 -25.60 -11.09 -9.49
CA PRO A 265 -26.27 -10.55 -8.31
C PRO A 265 -25.83 -11.33 -7.06
N PRO A 266 -25.71 -10.65 -5.89
CA PRO A 266 -25.27 -11.29 -4.67
C PRO A 266 -26.09 -12.56 -4.42
N LEU A 267 -25.39 -13.68 -4.21
CA LEU A 267 -26.05 -14.95 -3.97
C LEU A 267 -26.86 -14.83 -2.69
N ALA A 268 -28.18 -15.00 -2.82
CA ALA A 268 -29.11 -14.97 -1.70
C ALA A 268 -29.93 -16.27 -1.62
N GLY A 269 -30.39 -16.59 -0.42
CA GLY A 269 -31.27 -17.72 -0.16
C GLY A 269 -30.73 -19.06 -0.67
N GLU A 270 -31.53 -19.75 -1.47
CA GLU A 270 -31.24 -21.11 -1.93
C GLU A 270 -29.99 -21.20 -2.82
N ALA A 271 -29.69 -20.14 -3.59
CA ALA A 271 -28.50 -20.09 -4.43
C ALA A 271 -27.21 -20.04 -3.60
N LEU A 272 -27.21 -19.25 -2.52
CA LEU A 272 -26.10 -19.22 -1.56
C LEU A 272 -25.95 -20.56 -0.83
N ALA A 273 -27.07 -21.14 -0.38
CA ALA A 273 -27.07 -22.43 0.30
C ALA A 273 -26.51 -23.56 -0.59
N LYS A 274 -26.90 -23.61 -1.88
CA LYS A 274 -26.35 -24.57 -2.85
C LYS A 274 -24.86 -24.38 -3.09
N ARG A 275 -24.42 -23.13 -3.26
CA ARG A 275 -22.99 -22.81 -3.45
C ARG A 275 -22.16 -23.20 -2.23
N ARG A 276 -22.67 -22.94 -1.02
CA ARG A 276 -22.03 -23.34 0.24
C ARG A 276 -21.95 -24.87 0.36
N ALA A 277 -23.05 -25.58 0.12
CA ALA A 277 -23.06 -27.04 0.17
C ALA A 277 -22.11 -27.68 -0.87
N ALA A 278 -22.05 -27.12 -2.09
CA ALA A 278 -21.12 -27.56 -3.11
C ALA A 278 -19.66 -27.33 -2.70
N TRP A 279 -19.35 -26.17 -2.14
CA TRP A 279 -18.03 -25.86 -1.59
C TRP A 279 -17.67 -26.81 -0.42
N GLU A 280 -18.58 -27.02 0.54
CA GLU A 280 -18.38 -27.94 1.66
C GLU A 280 -18.11 -29.38 1.19
N ALA A 281 -18.85 -29.86 0.19
CA ALA A 281 -18.68 -31.20 -0.38
C ALA A 281 -17.36 -31.35 -1.16
N GLU A 282 -16.93 -30.31 -1.87
CA GLU A 282 -15.63 -30.27 -2.54
C GLU A 282 -14.49 -30.24 -1.54
N THR A 283 -14.55 -29.35 -0.54
CA THR A 283 -13.56 -29.26 0.52
C THR A 283 -13.46 -30.57 1.30
N ARG A 284 -14.60 -31.21 1.64
CA ARG A 284 -14.60 -32.53 2.29
C ARG A 284 -13.91 -33.59 1.44
N ARG A 285 -14.23 -33.68 0.14
CA ARG A 285 -13.56 -34.63 -0.77
C ARG A 285 -12.06 -34.41 -0.85
N ARG A 286 -11.61 -33.15 -0.90
CA ARG A 286 -10.17 -32.82 -0.90
C ARG A 286 -9.50 -33.25 0.40
N LEU A 287 -10.12 -32.98 1.55
CA LEU A 287 -9.59 -33.37 2.86
C LEU A 287 -9.50 -34.89 3.00
N GLU A 288 -10.55 -35.62 2.60
CA GLU A 288 -10.60 -37.08 2.61
C GLU A 288 -9.54 -37.70 1.69
N ALA A 289 -9.28 -37.12 0.52
CA ALA A 289 -8.23 -37.58 -0.39
C ALA A 289 -6.80 -37.33 0.12
N THR A 290 -6.62 -36.45 1.11
CA THR A 290 -5.32 -36.14 1.73
C THR A 290 -5.08 -36.85 3.06
N LEU A 291 -6.06 -37.59 3.59
CA LEU A 291 -5.89 -38.41 4.79
C LEU A 291 -5.35 -39.80 4.39
N PRO A 292 -4.33 -40.34 5.10
CA PRO A 292 -3.75 -41.65 4.81
C PRO A 292 -4.70 -42.81 5.10
#